data_AF-A0A7K5U9E1-F1
#
_entry.id   AF-A0A7K5U9E1-F1
#
_cell.length_a   1.000
_cell.length_b   1.000
_cell.length_c   1.000
_cell.angle_alpha   90.00
_cell.angle_beta   90.00
_cell.angle_gamma   90.00
#
_symmetry.space_group_name_H-M   'P 1'
#
loop_
_entity.id
_entity.type
_entity.pdbx_description
1 polymer ?
#
loop_
_entity_poly.entity_id
_entity_poly.type
_entity_poly.pdbx_seq_one_letter_code
_entity_poly.pdbx_strand_id
1 'polypeptide(L)'
;QVLDEFSRQVSKMDWPSGSPATISYSALDGYLSKYQNPRDADPMTRVQAELDETKIILHNTMESLLERGEKLDDLVSKSEVLGAQSKAFYKTARKQNSCCEIM
;
A
#
# COMPACT_ATOMS: atom_id res chain seq x y z
N GLN A 1 8.38 11.49 7.50
CA GLN A 1 9.79 11.17 7.24
C GLN A 1 10.07 10.84 5.77
N VAL A 2 9.62 9.70 5.21
CA VAL A 2 9.88 9.36 3.79
C VAL A 2 9.29 10.40 2.82
N LEU A 3 8.04 10.82 3.04
CA LEU A 3 7.39 11.83 2.20
C LEU A 3 8.07 13.21 2.28
N ASP A 4 8.56 13.60 3.46
CA ASP A 4 9.26 14.87 3.66
C ASP A 4 10.59 14.87 2.91
N GLU A 5 11.36 13.78 3.03
CA GLU A 5 12.63 13.63 2.33
C GLU A 5 12.44 13.58 0.80
N PHE A 6 11.45 12.81 0.34
CA PHE A 6 11.07 12.78 -1.07
C PHE A 6 10.77 14.19 -1.59
N SER A 7 9.99 14.99 -0.85
CA SER A 7 9.63 16.36 -1.26
C SER A 7 10.81 17.35 -1.28
N ARG A 8 11.92 17.03 -0.59
CA ARG A 8 13.16 17.82 -0.62
C ARG A 8 14.05 17.46 -1.81
N GLN A 9 13.98 16.20 -2.28
CA GLN A 9 14.83 15.70 -3.37
C GLN A 9 14.13 15.75 -4.74
N VAL A 10 12.80 15.58 -4.77
CA VAL A 10 12.00 15.52 -5.99
C VAL A 10 11.08 16.73 -6.04
N SER A 11 11.22 17.54 -7.09
CA SER A 11 10.41 18.74 -7.30
C SER A 11 8.93 18.39 -7.42
N LYS A 12 8.09 19.21 -6.79
CA LYS A 12 6.62 19.08 -6.88
C LYS A 12 6.08 19.18 -8.31
N MET A 13 6.82 19.84 -9.19
CA MET A 13 6.45 19.96 -10.60
C MET A 13 6.54 18.62 -11.34
N ASP A 14 7.37 17.70 -10.87
CA ASP A 14 7.60 16.40 -11.51
C ASP A 14 6.57 15.35 -11.06
N TRP A 15 5.78 15.64 -10.02
CA TRP A 15 4.86 14.66 -9.43
C TRP A 15 3.71 14.24 -10.36
N PRO A 16 3.03 15.16 -11.09
CA PRO A 16 1.87 14.78 -11.90
C PRO A 16 2.19 13.86 -13.09
N SER A 17 3.41 13.93 -13.62
CA SER A 17 3.89 13.13 -14.75
C SER A 17 5.03 12.17 -14.36
N GLY A 18 5.30 12.05 -13.07
CA GLY A 18 6.35 11.22 -12.53
C GLY A 18 6.09 9.74 -12.76
N SER A 19 7.15 8.98 -12.99
CA SER A 19 7.14 7.53 -13.11
C SER A 19 8.36 6.96 -12.40
N PRO A 20 8.38 5.67 -12.04
CA PRO A 20 9.57 5.04 -11.47
C PRO A 20 10.83 5.16 -12.36
N ALA A 21 10.66 5.34 -13.67
CA ALA A 21 11.77 5.52 -14.61
C ALA A 21 12.30 6.97 -14.68
N THR A 22 11.47 7.95 -14.32
CA THR A 22 11.81 9.38 -14.43
C THR A 22 12.17 10.02 -13.10
N ILE A 23 11.70 9.46 -11.98
CA ILE A 23 11.97 9.95 -10.64
C ILE A 23 13.22 9.27 -10.07
N SER A 24 14.27 10.05 -9.83
CA SER A 24 15.49 9.57 -9.16
C SER A 24 15.32 9.70 -7.65
N TYR A 25 14.93 8.61 -6.99
CA TYR A 25 14.85 8.51 -5.54
C TYR A 25 15.20 7.09 -5.08
N SER A 26 16.43 6.91 -4.57
CA SER A 26 16.99 5.59 -4.22
C SER A 26 16.85 5.21 -2.74
N ALA A 27 16.32 6.10 -1.89
CA ALA A 27 16.27 5.87 -0.45
C ALA A 27 15.19 4.83 -0.02
N LEU A 28 14.21 4.51 -0.89
CA LEU A 28 13.07 3.65 -0.54
C LEU A 28 13.51 2.26 -0.07
N ASP A 29 14.44 1.61 -0.74
CA ASP A 29 14.88 0.25 -0.38
C ASP A 29 15.57 0.21 0.99
N GLY A 30 16.37 1.23 1.29
CA GLY A 30 17.02 1.40 2.58
C GLY A 30 16.01 1.62 3.71
N TYR A 31 14.99 2.45 3.47
CA TYR A 31 13.90 2.64 4.40
C TYR A 31 13.10 1.34 4.62
N LEU A 32 12.72 0.63 3.55
CA LEU A 32 11.96 -0.61 3.67
C LEU A 32 12.72 -1.67 4.48
N SER A 33 14.04 -1.80 4.27
CA SER A 33 14.90 -2.72 5.01
C SER A 33 15.03 -2.34 6.49
N LYS A 34 15.30 -1.07 6.80
CA LYS A 34 15.45 -0.56 8.17
C LYS A 34 14.19 -0.78 9.01
N TYR A 35 13.02 -0.58 8.40
CA TYR A 35 11.73 -0.68 9.10
C TYR A 35 11.18 -2.10 9.19
N GLN A 36 11.86 -3.12 8.67
CA GLN A 36 11.52 -4.53 8.96
C GLN A 36 11.67 -4.86 10.44
N ASN A 37 12.61 -4.19 11.14
CA ASN A 37 12.76 -4.28 12.59
C ASN A 37 12.27 -2.97 13.23
N PRO A 38 11.11 -2.97 13.91
CA PRO A 38 10.56 -1.77 14.55
C PRO A 38 11.49 -1.12 15.58
N ARG A 39 12.48 -1.86 16.12
CA ARG A 39 13.48 -1.31 17.05
C ARG A 39 14.51 -0.40 16.38
N ASP A 40 14.76 -0.63 15.09
CA ASP A 40 15.72 0.13 14.30
C ASP A 40 15.05 1.33 13.62
N ALA A 41 13.72 1.44 13.72
CA ALA A 41 12.98 2.65 13.34
C ALA A 41 13.40 3.83 14.23
N ASP A 42 13.46 5.02 13.62
CA ASP A 42 13.86 6.24 14.32
C ASP A 42 13.01 6.48 15.59
N PRO A 43 13.59 6.95 16.72
CA PRO A 43 12.85 7.15 17.98
C PRO A 43 11.61 8.04 17.83
N MET A 44 11.58 9.00 16.90
CA MET A 44 10.41 9.81 16.62
C MET A 44 9.29 8.98 15.98
N THR A 45 9.63 7.99 15.14
CA THR A 45 8.65 7.06 14.55
C THR A 45 8.07 6.14 15.62
N ARG A 46 8.87 5.74 16.61
CA ARG A 46 8.40 4.94 17.76
C ARG A 46 7.39 5.72 18.61
N VAL A 47 7.67 6.99 18.90
CA VAL A 47 6.76 7.88 19.65
C VAL A 47 5.48 8.17 18.85
N GLN A 48 5.58 8.37 17.53
CA GLN A 48 4.40 8.57 16.69
C GLN A 48 3.55 7.29 16.56
N ALA A 49 4.17 6.10 16.53
CA ALA A 49 3.43 4.83 16.52
C ALA A 49 2.60 4.62 17.80
N GLU A 50 3.14 4.98 18.97
CA GLU A 50 2.41 4.94 20.24
C GLU A 50 1.25 5.98 20.30
N LEU A 51 1.37 7.11 19.58
CA LEU A 51 0.33 8.15 19.50
C LEU A 51 -0.73 7.87 18.42
N ASP A 52 -0.34 7.24 17.30
CA ASP A 52 -1.25 6.87 16.21
C ASP A 52 -2.11 5.65 16.58
N GLU A 53 -1.69 4.87 17.59
CA GLU A 53 -2.47 3.75 18.14
C GLU A 53 -3.85 4.19 18.68
N THR A 54 -3.99 5.46 19.09
CA THR A 54 -5.28 6.05 19.53
C THR A 54 -6.09 6.73 18.42
N LYS A 55 -5.61 6.72 17.16
CA LYS A 55 -6.35 7.19 15.97
C LYS A 55 -6.46 6.12 14.89
N ILE A 56 -6.40 4.86 15.27
CA ILE A 56 -6.75 3.74 14.39
C ILE A 56 -8.28 3.76 14.24
N ILE A 57 -8.78 4.48 13.25
CA ILE A 57 -10.06 4.08 12.64
C ILE A 57 -9.84 2.63 12.25
N LEU A 58 -10.49 1.72 12.98
CA LEU A 58 -10.48 0.28 12.70
C LEU A 58 -10.61 0.10 11.19
N HIS A 59 -9.64 -0.57 10.57
CA HIS A 59 -9.68 -0.90 9.16
C HIS A 59 -10.90 -1.77 8.90
N ASN A 60 -11.99 -1.12 8.50
CA ASN A 60 -13.00 -1.76 7.70
C ASN A 60 -12.28 -2.37 6.47
N THR A 61 -12.75 -3.51 5.98
CA THR A 61 -12.14 -4.25 4.86
C THR A 61 -11.85 -3.33 3.66
N MET A 62 -10.96 -3.69 2.73
CA MET A 62 -10.73 -2.90 1.51
C MET A 62 -12.04 -2.53 0.78
N GLU A 63 -13.06 -3.38 0.89
CA GLU A 63 -14.42 -3.15 0.36
C GLU A 63 -15.12 -1.93 0.97
N SER A 64 -14.80 -1.55 2.20
CA SER A 64 -15.34 -0.35 2.86
C SER A 64 -14.79 0.97 2.32
N LEU A 65 -13.64 0.92 1.64
CA LEU A 65 -13.05 2.06 0.97
C LEU A 65 -13.64 2.26 -0.43
N LEU A 66 -14.41 1.27 -0.93
CA LEU A 66 -15.05 1.32 -2.23
C LEU A 66 -16.38 2.09 -2.17
N GLU A 67 -16.73 2.73 -3.28
CA GLU A 67 -18.05 3.33 -3.43
C GLU A 67 -19.15 2.26 -3.47
N ARG A 68 -20.38 2.67 -3.13
CA ARG A 68 -21.53 1.77 -3.16
C ARG A 68 -21.72 1.23 -4.59
N GLY A 69 -21.59 -0.09 -4.74
CA GLY A 69 -21.80 -0.78 -6.02
C GLY A 69 -20.51 -1.13 -6.75
N GLU A 70 -19.35 -0.68 -6.26
CA GLU A 70 -18.05 -1.12 -6.77
C GLU A 70 -17.59 -2.41 -6.10
N LYS A 71 -17.09 -3.36 -6.89
CA LYS A 71 -16.53 -4.62 -6.42
C LYS A 71 -15.03 -4.67 -6.69
N LEU A 72 -14.27 -5.11 -5.70
CA LEU A 72 -12.81 -5.31 -5.82
C LEU A 72 -12.45 -6.22 -7.01
N ASP A 73 -13.28 -7.23 -7.30
CA ASP A 73 -13.08 -8.14 -8.44
C ASP A 73 -13.12 -7.44 -9.79
N ASP A 74 -14.02 -6.47 -9.95
CA ASP A 74 -14.16 -5.70 -11.19
C ASP A 74 -12.95 -4.79 -11.39
N LEU A 75 -12.44 -4.20 -10.30
CA LEU A 75 -11.21 -3.40 -10.32
C LEU A 75 -9.98 -4.25 -10.67
N VAL A 76 -9.84 -5.43 -10.07
CA VAL A 76 -8.75 -6.36 -10.40
C VAL A 76 -8.83 -6.80 -11.87
N SER A 77 -10.03 -7.09 -12.38
CA SER A 77 -10.22 -7.50 -13.77
C SER A 77 -9.84 -6.40 -14.76
N LYS A 78 -10.24 -5.15 -14.47
CA LYS A 78 -9.99 -3.97 -15.31
C LYS A 78 -8.59 -3.36 -15.17
N SER A 79 -7.86 -3.68 -14.10
CA SER A 79 -6.53 -3.10 -13.84
C SER A 79 -5.56 -3.31 -15.00
N GLU A 80 -4.95 -2.23 -15.47
CA GLU A 80 -3.87 -2.26 -16.48
C GLU A 80 -2.49 -2.54 -15.84
N VAL A 81 -2.37 -2.34 -14.53
CA VAL A 81 -1.14 -2.57 -13.75
C VAL A 81 -0.92 -4.06 -13.51
N LEU A 82 -2.00 -4.82 -13.34
CA LEU A 82 -1.91 -6.25 -13.06
C LEU A 82 -1.80 -7.06 -14.36
N GLY A 83 -0.72 -7.83 -14.48
CA GLY A 83 -0.57 -8.81 -15.55
C GLY A 83 -1.60 -9.94 -15.46
N ALA A 84 -1.78 -10.68 -16.56
CA ALA A 84 -2.73 -11.79 -16.64
C ALA A 84 -2.50 -12.86 -15.56
N GLN A 85 -1.23 -13.17 -15.26
CA GLN A 85 -0.86 -14.12 -14.21
C GLN A 85 -1.28 -13.63 -12.82
N SER A 86 -1.05 -12.35 -12.49
CA SER A 86 -1.46 -11.77 -11.22
C SER A 86 -2.98 -11.75 -11.04
N LYS A 87 -3.73 -11.47 -12.12
CA LYS A 87 -5.20 -11.56 -12.12
C LYS A 87 -5.69 -12.98 -11.89
N ALA A 88 -5.06 -13.97 -12.53
CA ALA A 88 -5.39 -15.39 -12.33
C ALA A 88 -5.05 -15.88 -10.92
N PHE A 89 -3.91 -15.45 -10.39
CA PHE A 89 -3.49 -15.72 -9.01
C PHE A 89 -4.52 -15.20 -8.01
N TYR A 90 -4.94 -13.95 -8.13
CA TYR A 90 -5.99 -13.37 -7.28
C TYR A 90 -7.29 -14.19 -7.31
N LYS A 91 -7.78 -14.55 -8.52
CA LYS A 91 -9.00 -15.37 -8.67
C LYS A 91 -8.87 -16.75 -8.03
N THR A 92 -7.70 -17.36 -8.13
CA THR A 92 -7.44 -18.70 -7.56
C THR A 92 -7.33 -18.65 -6.05
N ALA A 93 -6.58 -17.67 -5.50
CA ALA A 93 -6.48 -17.48 -4.06
C ALA A 93 -7.84 -17.19 -3.41
N ARG A 94 -8.69 -16.37 -4.04
CA ARG A 94 -10.04 -16.09 -3.55
C ARG A 94 -10.90 -17.35 -3.50
N LYS A 95 -10.85 -18.19 -4.54
CA LYS A 95 -11.56 -19.50 -4.57
C LYS A 95 -11.02 -20.48 -3.54
N GLN A 96 -9.72 -20.48 -3.28
CA GLN A 96 -9.12 -21.41 -2.32
C GLN A 96 -9.43 -21.03 -0.87
N ASN A 97 -9.60 -19.74 -0.61
CA ASN A 97 -9.95 -19.21 0.72
C ASN A 97 -11.47 -19.12 0.97
N SER A 98 -12.32 -19.54 0.02
CA SER A 98 -13.77 -19.55 0.19
C SER A 98 -14.29 -20.84 0.85
N CYS A 99 -13.48 -21.51 1.68
CA CYS A 99 -13.85 -22.79 2.28
C CYS A 99 -14.79 -22.58 3.48
N CYS A 100 -16.01 -23.10 3.35
CA CYS A 100 -17.05 -23.33 4.36
C CYS A 100 -17.61 -22.09 5.09
N GLU A 101 -18.55 -21.39 4.44
CA GLU A 101 -19.73 -20.96 5.20
C GLU A 101 -20.39 -22.25 5.73
N ILE A 102 -20.13 -22.57 7.00
CA ILE A 102 -20.94 -23.56 7.72
C ILE A 102 -22.34 -22.97 7.73
N MET A 103 -23.23 -23.64 7.00
CA MET A 103 -24.68 -23.46 7.05
C MET A 103 -25.21 -23.63 8.48
#